data_AF-A0A919TJP8-F1
#
_entry.id   AF-A0A919TJP8-F1
#
_cell.length_a   1.000
_cell.length_b   1.000
_cell.length_c   1.000
_cell.angle_alpha   90.00
_cell.angle_beta   90.00
_cell.angle_gamma   90.00
#
_symmetry.space_group_name_H-M   'P 1'
#
loop_
_entity.id
_entity.type
_entity.pdbx_description
1 polymer ?
#
loop_
_entity_poly.entity_id
_entity_poly.type
_entity_poly.pdbx_seq_one_letter_code
_entity_poly.pdbx_strand_id
1 'polypeptide(L)'
;MTGTAVVVAVAVTSVAPAVASDTTPGQAQVFTRGYDTANVASLTFDLDWRTGTAAEQAVSRANFETVLQVLAANGIVGAFGMTGRFAEQNPADARRVVAAGHKIINHSYSHPDFMTLTQAQRWDQLDRTEAAFRAAGVSSAGWFRAPYRSGYLDAGLNRDLAARGFYVNLDWTFDTTGYQGADWPTVSSRIDRFTVPGTIIVMHVSIPSSDPGHLQQIIDKLKGMGYAFVSPWQAVTRGPIRDKYLAAGGASSVFGAATTGDLDATAADTAVQWFQGGRIYHSPTTGTRYVRGAILTKYRAIGTVTSVLGFPISDESAGAGGGWYNHFQGGSIYWSAATGAHSVQGGIRTKWWSLGSESGFLGYPRSDETKLTGGYGSQFQGGNVYWTANTGAHEVHGGILTKYLSIGAMGSALGAPTSDEYVVTGGYRNDFQHGAIVWSSATGTATVINS
;
A
#
# COMPACT_ATOMS: atom_id res chain seq x y z
N MET A 1 -56.83 -39.39 -9.15
CA MET A 1 -55.73 -38.54 -9.62
C MET A 1 -55.13 -37.84 -8.40
N THR A 2 -54.05 -38.40 -7.85
CA THR A 2 -53.33 -37.89 -6.67
C THR A 2 -52.23 -36.95 -7.14
N GLY A 3 -52.41 -35.64 -6.92
CA GLY A 3 -51.41 -34.62 -7.26
C GLY A 3 -50.43 -34.39 -6.13
N THR A 4 -49.18 -34.77 -6.33
CA THR A 4 -48.06 -34.53 -5.40
C THR A 4 -47.55 -33.11 -5.61
N ALA A 5 -47.65 -32.25 -4.59
CA ALA A 5 -47.06 -30.91 -4.62
C ALA A 5 -45.54 -31.01 -4.39
N VAL A 6 -44.74 -30.62 -5.37
CA VAL A 6 -43.29 -30.51 -5.25
C VAL A 6 -42.96 -29.13 -4.67
N VAL A 7 -42.49 -29.09 -3.43
CA VAL A 7 -41.93 -27.88 -2.82
C VAL A 7 -40.47 -27.78 -3.27
N VAL A 8 -40.18 -26.83 -4.16
CA VAL A 8 -38.80 -26.50 -4.55
C VAL A 8 -38.21 -25.59 -3.48
N ALA A 9 -37.36 -26.15 -2.61
CA ALA A 9 -36.55 -25.36 -1.69
C ALA A 9 -35.42 -24.70 -2.47
N VAL A 10 -35.47 -23.36 -2.59
CA VAL A 10 -34.33 -22.57 -3.09
C VAL A 10 -33.29 -22.53 -1.99
N ALA A 11 -32.22 -23.32 -2.14
CA ALA A 11 -31.05 -23.23 -1.30
C ALA A 11 -30.33 -21.90 -1.61
N VAL A 12 -30.49 -20.91 -0.74
CA VAL A 12 -29.63 -19.73 -0.71
C VAL A 12 -28.30 -20.20 -0.14
N THR A 13 -27.33 -20.46 -1.00
CA THR A 13 -25.94 -20.69 -0.56
C THR A 13 -25.42 -19.37 -0.01
N SER A 14 -25.28 -19.28 1.32
CA SER A 14 -24.54 -18.18 1.93
C SER A 14 -23.07 -18.35 1.57
N VAL A 15 -22.64 -17.66 0.51
CA VAL A 15 -21.22 -17.47 0.22
C VAL A 15 -20.62 -16.80 1.46
N ALA A 16 -19.60 -17.42 2.05
CA ALA A 16 -18.87 -16.81 3.15
C ALA A 16 -18.44 -15.39 2.72
N PRO A 17 -18.60 -14.35 3.57
CA PRO A 17 -18.15 -13.02 3.21
C PRO A 17 -16.67 -13.10 2.84
N ALA A 18 -16.32 -12.56 1.66
CA ALA A 18 -14.95 -12.50 1.21
C ALA A 18 -14.08 -11.85 2.30
N VAL A 19 -13.14 -12.61 2.85
CA VAL A 19 -12.10 -12.04 3.71
C VAL A 19 -11.17 -11.28 2.78
N ALA A 20 -11.03 -9.96 2.97
CA ALA A 20 -10.13 -9.17 2.15
C ALA A 20 -8.70 -9.72 2.25
N SER A 21 -8.05 -9.88 1.10
CA SER A 21 -6.61 -10.15 1.07
C SER A 21 -5.77 -8.86 1.17
N ASP A 22 -6.43 -7.70 1.30
CA ASP A 22 -5.82 -6.46 1.85
C ASP A 22 -5.54 -6.54 3.37
N THR A 23 -5.35 -7.75 3.87
CA THR A 23 -4.78 -8.04 5.19
C THR A 23 -3.30 -8.35 5.03
N THR A 24 -2.56 -8.28 6.12
CA THR A 24 -1.12 -8.61 6.12
C THR A 24 -0.90 -10.01 5.54
N PRO A 25 -0.12 -10.17 4.45
CA PRO A 25 0.12 -11.48 3.87
C PRO A 25 0.75 -12.43 4.89
N GLY A 26 0.23 -13.66 4.97
CA GLY A 26 0.77 -14.68 5.88
C GLY A 26 2.10 -15.26 5.43
N GLN A 27 2.47 -15.08 4.15
CA GLN A 27 3.72 -15.55 3.56
C GLN A 27 4.19 -14.60 2.46
N ALA A 28 5.51 -14.56 2.23
CA ALA A 28 6.08 -13.82 1.12
C ALA A 28 5.67 -14.43 -0.23
N GLN A 29 5.44 -13.58 -1.21
CA GLN A 29 5.26 -14.01 -2.58
C GLN A 29 6.62 -14.19 -3.25
N VAL A 30 6.81 -15.35 -3.84
CA VAL A 30 8.04 -15.72 -4.55
C VAL A 30 7.94 -15.32 -6.02
N PHE A 31 8.96 -14.64 -6.52
CA PHE A 31 9.09 -14.22 -7.91
C PHE A 31 10.30 -14.90 -8.55
N THR A 32 10.11 -16.04 -9.20
CA THR A 32 11.12 -16.65 -10.09
C THR A 32 11.12 -16.03 -11.49
N ARG A 33 10.09 -15.23 -11.79
CA ARG A 33 9.82 -14.59 -13.06
C ARG A 33 8.99 -13.34 -12.79
N GLY A 34 9.17 -12.30 -13.60
CA GLY A 34 8.32 -11.12 -13.54
C GLY A 34 6.89 -11.45 -13.99
N TYR A 35 5.92 -10.61 -13.59
CA TYR A 35 4.55 -10.75 -14.05
C TYR A 35 4.39 -10.47 -15.56
N ASP A 36 5.28 -9.65 -16.12
CA ASP A 36 5.23 -9.32 -17.53
C ASP A 36 5.55 -10.54 -18.39
N THR A 37 4.64 -10.88 -19.29
CA THR A 37 4.77 -12.04 -20.19
C THR A 37 5.20 -11.64 -21.60
N ALA A 38 5.49 -10.35 -21.85
CA ALA A 38 6.17 -9.92 -23.06
C ALA A 38 7.65 -10.34 -23.04
N ASN A 39 8.33 -10.28 -24.19
CA ASN A 39 9.77 -10.52 -24.29
C ASN A 39 10.55 -9.41 -23.59
N VAL A 40 10.55 -9.45 -22.26
CA VAL A 40 11.26 -8.51 -21.39
C VAL A 40 12.11 -9.27 -20.39
N ALA A 41 13.21 -8.66 -19.94
CA ALA A 41 14.08 -9.21 -18.91
C ALA A 41 14.30 -8.19 -17.78
N SER A 42 14.45 -8.69 -16.56
CA SER A 42 14.92 -7.92 -15.40
C SER A 42 16.30 -8.41 -15.00
N LEU A 43 17.26 -7.49 -14.89
CA LEU A 43 18.64 -7.81 -14.50
C LEU A 43 18.83 -7.59 -13.01
N THR A 44 19.46 -8.56 -12.34
CA THR A 44 19.69 -8.52 -10.90
C THR A 44 21.11 -8.97 -10.56
N PHE A 45 21.66 -8.41 -9.49
CA PHE A 45 23.08 -8.51 -9.14
C PHE A 45 23.24 -8.79 -7.66
N ASP A 46 23.89 -9.90 -7.30
CA ASP A 46 24.16 -10.19 -5.91
C ASP A 46 25.52 -9.61 -5.49
N LEU A 47 25.49 -8.88 -4.37
CA LEU A 47 26.56 -8.09 -3.77
C LEU A 47 26.89 -8.62 -2.38
N ASP A 48 27.80 -9.59 -2.38
CA ASP A 48 28.43 -10.10 -1.18
C ASP A 48 29.57 -9.21 -0.69
N TRP A 49 29.85 -9.30 0.62
CA TRP A 49 30.92 -8.53 1.23
C TRP A 49 32.26 -8.84 0.54
N ARG A 50 33.06 -7.79 0.32
CA ARG A 50 34.34 -7.92 -0.36
C ARG A 50 35.33 -8.63 0.58
N THR A 51 35.64 -9.89 0.30
CA THR A 51 36.71 -10.66 0.97
C THR A 51 37.99 -10.62 0.14
N GLY A 52 39.09 -11.11 0.72
CA GLY A 52 40.37 -11.24 0.04
C GLY A 52 41.33 -10.07 0.25
N THR A 53 42.43 -10.13 -0.49
CA THR A 53 43.54 -9.18 -0.53
C THR A 53 43.09 -7.79 -1.00
N ALA A 54 43.91 -6.77 -0.77
CA ALA A 54 43.63 -5.42 -1.26
C ALA A 54 43.45 -5.37 -2.79
N ALA A 55 44.20 -6.18 -3.54
CA ALA A 55 44.08 -6.28 -4.99
C ALA A 55 42.72 -6.86 -5.42
N GLU A 56 42.29 -7.93 -4.77
CA GLU A 56 40.99 -8.58 -4.98
C GLU A 56 39.81 -7.64 -4.67
N GLN A 57 39.93 -6.85 -3.60
CA GLN A 57 38.95 -5.82 -3.28
C GLN A 57 38.93 -4.69 -4.31
N ALA A 58 40.09 -4.29 -4.85
CA ALA A 58 40.17 -3.29 -5.91
C ALA A 58 39.49 -3.77 -7.20
N VAL A 59 39.66 -5.05 -7.56
CA VAL A 59 38.92 -5.66 -8.69
C VAL A 59 37.42 -5.66 -8.43
N SER A 60 36.97 -6.08 -7.24
CA SER A 60 35.54 -6.06 -6.89
C SER A 60 34.94 -4.65 -6.90
N ARG A 61 35.73 -3.61 -6.56
CA ARG A 61 35.33 -2.21 -6.71
C ARG A 61 35.19 -1.83 -8.18
N ALA A 62 36.18 -2.15 -9.01
CA ALA A 62 36.12 -1.89 -10.45
C ALA A 62 34.93 -2.60 -11.13
N ASN A 63 34.66 -3.85 -10.76
CA ASN A 63 33.50 -4.60 -11.22
C ASN A 63 32.18 -3.89 -10.91
N PHE A 64 32.03 -3.38 -9.68
CA PHE A 64 30.86 -2.62 -9.27
C PHE A 64 30.68 -1.35 -10.11
N GLU A 65 31.77 -0.61 -10.37
CA GLU A 65 31.73 0.56 -11.27
C GLU A 65 31.31 0.19 -12.69
N THR A 66 31.88 -0.88 -13.24
CA THR A 66 31.54 -1.38 -14.59
C THR A 66 30.06 -1.69 -14.69
N VAL A 67 29.48 -2.39 -13.70
CA VAL A 67 28.05 -2.73 -13.69
C VAL A 67 27.20 -1.46 -13.73
N LEU A 68 27.45 -0.49 -12.84
CA LEU A 68 26.67 0.75 -12.82
C LEU A 68 26.80 1.55 -14.12
N GLN A 69 28.00 1.62 -14.69
CA GLN A 69 28.26 2.32 -15.96
C GLN A 69 27.52 1.68 -17.13
N VAL A 70 27.59 0.35 -17.25
CA VAL A 70 26.91 -0.39 -18.33
C VAL A 70 25.40 -0.27 -18.20
N LEU A 71 24.85 -0.37 -16.98
CA LEU A 71 23.42 -0.17 -16.75
C LEU A 71 22.98 1.24 -17.14
N ALA A 72 23.71 2.27 -16.73
CA ALA A 72 23.43 3.67 -17.07
C ALA A 72 23.51 3.91 -18.59
N ALA A 73 24.56 3.41 -19.25
CA ALA A 73 24.75 3.54 -20.70
C ALA A 73 23.62 2.90 -21.52
N ASN A 74 22.95 1.88 -20.96
CA ASN A 74 21.84 1.19 -21.60
C ASN A 74 20.46 1.65 -21.09
N GLY A 75 20.39 2.60 -20.14
CA GLY A 75 19.13 3.04 -19.53
C GLY A 75 18.41 1.93 -18.76
N ILE A 76 19.15 0.96 -18.20
CA ILE A 76 18.58 -0.20 -17.51
C ILE A 76 18.60 0.05 -16.00
N VAL A 77 17.45 -0.15 -15.35
CA VAL A 77 17.35 -0.20 -13.90
C VAL A 77 17.47 -1.65 -13.44
N GLY A 78 18.50 -1.98 -12.66
CA GLY A 78 18.68 -3.30 -12.06
C GLY A 78 18.23 -3.40 -10.60
N ALA A 79 18.21 -4.63 -10.08
CA ALA A 79 18.13 -4.88 -8.64
C ALA A 79 19.45 -5.43 -8.09
N PHE A 80 19.77 -5.11 -6.84
CA PHE A 80 20.99 -5.51 -6.17
C PHE A 80 20.66 -6.24 -4.87
N GLY A 81 20.85 -7.56 -4.84
CA GLY A 81 20.80 -8.38 -3.64
C GLY A 81 22.02 -8.06 -2.78
N MET A 82 21.87 -7.19 -1.79
CA MET A 82 23.00 -6.68 -1.01
C MET A 82 23.01 -7.28 0.38
N THR A 83 24.17 -7.82 0.78
CA THR A 83 24.33 -8.31 2.15
C THR A 83 24.43 -7.15 3.15
N GLY A 84 23.95 -7.36 4.36
CA GLY A 84 24.10 -6.39 5.45
C GLY A 84 25.56 -6.06 5.75
N ARG A 85 26.44 -7.06 5.75
CA ARG A 85 27.90 -6.86 5.89
C ARG A 85 28.49 -5.97 4.79
N PHE A 86 28.08 -6.16 3.53
CA PHE A 86 28.54 -5.30 2.45
C PHE A 86 28.17 -3.84 2.70
N ALA A 87 26.90 -3.58 3.04
CA ALA A 87 26.40 -2.23 3.28
C ALA A 87 27.05 -1.56 4.50
N GLU A 88 27.30 -2.32 5.57
CA GLU A 88 28.00 -1.85 6.78
C GLU A 88 29.44 -1.41 6.46
N GLN A 89 30.14 -2.18 5.64
CA GLN A 89 31.53 -1.87 5.24
C GLN A 89 31.62 -0.82 4.13
N ASN A 90 30.61 -0.73 3.26
CA ASN A 90 30.62 0.12 2.07
C ASN A 90 29.33 0.97 1.98
N PRO A 91 29.00 1.80 2.98
CA PRO A 91 27.73 2.53 3.02
C PRO A 91 27.59 3.55 1.88
N ALA A 92 28.71 4.07 1.36
CA ALA A 92 28.70 4.95 0.20
C ALA A 92 28.28 4.21 -1.08
N ASP A 93 28.74 2.97 -1.28
CA ASP A 93 28.36 2.17 -2.45
C ASP A 93 26.87 1.81 -2.39
N ALA A 94 26.34 1.47 -1.21
CA ALA A 94 24.91 1.27 -1.00
C ALA A 94 24.08 2.51 -1.39
N ARG A 95 24.48 3.71 -0.96
CA ARG A 95 23.82 4.95 -1.39
C ARG A 95 23.91 5.19 -2.89
N ARG A 96 25.05 4.85 -3.51
CA ARG A 96 25.25 5.02 -4.96
C ARG A 96 24.32 4.14 -5.79
N VAL A 97 24.07 2.90 -5.37
CA VAL A 97 23.08 2.03 -6.03
C VAL A 97 21.70 2.70 -6.06
N VAL A 98 21.24 3.23 -4.93
CA VAL A 98 19.93 3.90 -4.84
C VAL A 98 19.92 5.23 -5.60
N ALA A 99 20.99 6.01 -5.50
CA ALA A 99 21.11 7.30 -6.21
C ALA A 99 21.13 7.12 -7.74
N ALA A 100 21.61 5.98 -8.24
CA ALA A 100 21.52 5.59 -9.64
C ALA A 100 20.14 5.06 -10.06
N GLY A 101 19.15 5.05 -9.16
CA GLY A 101 17.78 4.62 -9.40
C GLY A 101 17.56 3.11 -9.31
N HIS A 102 18.56 2.34 -8.89
CA HIS A 102 18.48 0.89 -8.78
C HIS A 102 17.83 0.42 -7.46
N LYS A 103 17.36 -0.82 -7.46
CA LYS A 103 16.65 -1.43 -6.33
C LYS A 103 17.61 -2.20 -5.43
N ILE A 104 17.78 -1.82 -4.17
CA ILE A 104 18.41 -2.69 -3.14
C ILE A 104 17.43 -3.71 -2.54
N ILE A 105 17.85 -4.97 -2.49
CA ILE A 105 17.13 -6.10 -1.91
C ILE A 105 17.92 -6.60 -0.70
N ASN A 106 17.24 -6.98 0.38
CA ASN A 106 17.86 -7.61 1.53
C ASN A 106 18.34 -9.02 1.14
N HIS A 107 19.66 -9.22 1.19
CA HIS A 107 20.28 -10.49 0.83
C HIS A 107 20.93 -11.15 2.04
N SER A 108 20.28 -11.04 3.21
CA SER A 108 20.79 -11.47 4.51
C SER A 108 22.05 -10.73 4.99
N TYR A 109 22.43 -10.92 6.25
CA TYR A 109 23.55 -10.17 6.81
C TYR A 109 24.89 -10.80 6.40
N SER A 110 25.00 -12.13 6.48
CA SER A 110 26.25 -12.88 6.31
C SER A 110 26.18 -13.99 5.26
N HIS A 111 25.20 -13.96 4.34
CA HIS A 111 25.02 -14.91 3.26
C HIS A 111 24.96 -16.40 3.67
N PRO A 112 24.21 -16.80 4.74
CA PRO A 112 24.01 -18.21 5.05
C PRO A 112 22.94 -18.85 4.15
N ASP A 113 22.97 -20.18 4.03
CA ASP A 113 21.81 -20.93 3.53
C ASP A 113 20.67 -20.89 4.55
N PHE A 114 19.53 -20.28 4.19
CA PHE A 114 18.39 -20.08 5.08
C PHE A 114 17.69 -21.37 5.52
N MET A 115 17.89 -22.48 4.80
CA MET A 115 17.36 -23.79 5.17
C MET A 115 18.17 -24.47 6.26
N THR A 116 19.40 -24.01 6.51
CA THR A 116 20.25 -24.51 7.61
C THR A 116 19.98 -23.78 8.94
N LEU A 117 19.22 -22.70 8.89
CA LEU A 117 18.97 -21.82 10.03
C LEU A 117 17.69 -22.18 10.78
N THR A 118 17.66 -21.85 12.07
CA THR A 118 16.43 -21.71 12.84
C THR A 118 15.68 -20.43 12.44
N GLN A 119 14.39 -20.34 12.77
CA GLN A 119 13.60 -19.11 12.54
C GLN A 119 14.24 -17.87 13.19
N ALA A 120 14.68 -17.97 14.45
CA ALA A 120 15.31 -16.87 15.15
C ALA A 120 16.59 -16.40 14.45
N GLN A 121 17.40 -17.33 13.92
CA GLN A 121 18.60 -16.99 13.14
C GLN A 121 18.26 -16.36 11.78
N ARG A 122 17.21 -16.83 11.08
CA ARG A 122 16.73 -16.17 9.86
C ARG A 122 16.34 -14.72 10.15
N TRP A 123 15.60 -14.49 11.23
CA TRP A 123 15.19 -13.15 11.62
C TRP A 123 16.38 -12.25 12.00
N ASP A 124 17.39 -12.77 12.70
CA ASP A 124 18.63 -12.03 12.98
C ASP A 124 19.30 -11.55 11.68
N GLN A 125 19.37 -12.41 10.65
CA GLN A 125 19.93 -12.07 9.35
C GLN A 125 19.16 -10.96 8.64
N LEU A 126 17.82 -11.00 8.69
CA LEU A 126 16.97 -9.97 8.08
C LEU A 126 17.13 -8.63 8.80
N ASP A 127 17.01 -8.65 10.13
CA ASP A 127 16.99 -7.45 10.97
C ASP A 127 18.32 -6.70 10.94
N ARG A 128 19.45 -7.43 11.04
CA ARG A 128 20.78 -6.82 10.99
C ARG A 128 21.08 -6.19 9.64
N THR A 129 20.55 -6.77 8.57
CA THR A 129 20.69 -6.21 7.22
C THR A 129 19.89 -4.92 7.08
N GLU A 130 18.64 -4.87 7.54
CA GLU A 130 17.87 -3.61 7.55
C GLU A 130 18.48 -2.57 8.49
N ALA A 131 19.12 -2.98 9.59
CA ALA A 131 19.85 -2.06 10.46
C ALA A 131 21.05 -1.44 9.75
N ALA A 132 21.85 -2.23 9.03
CA ALA A 132 22.97 -1.74 8.23
C ALA A 132 22.49 -0.82 7.08
N PHE A 133 21.41 -1.19 6.39
CA PHE A 133 20.80 -0.35 5.37
C PHE A 133 20.33 1.00 5.93
N ARG A 134 19.63 0.98 7.07
CA ARG A 134 19.18 2.20 7.76
C ARG A 134 20.35 3.09 8.15
N ALA A 135 21.43 2.51 8.67
CA ALA A 135 22.66 3.24 9.00
C ALA A 135 23.32 3.86 7.76
N ALA A 136 23.21 3.22 6.60
CA ALA A 136 23.70 3.75 5.33
C ALA A 136 22.74 4.78 4.68
N GLY A 137 21.50 4.90 5.16
CA GLY A 137 20.46 5.79 4.62
C GLY A 137 19.64 5.17 3.47
N VAL A 138 19.60 3.83 3.38
CA VAL A 138 18.85 3.08 2.36
C VAL A 138 17.92 2.05 3.00
N SER A 139 17.09 1.36 2.22
CA SER A 139 16.22 0.28 2.71
C SER A 139 15.87 -0.70 1.60
N SER A 140 15.61 -1.97 1.98
CA SER A 140 15.07 -2.96 1.06
C SER A 140 13.58 -2.80 0.81
N ALA A 141 12.87 -1.97 1.57
CA ALA A 141 11.41 -1.84 1.48
C ALA A 141 10.66 -3.18 1.51
N GLY A 142 11.13 -4.16 2.30
CA GLY A 142 10.50 -5.48 2.42
C GLY A 142 10.76 -6.41 1.24
N TRP A 143 11.79 -6.15 0.44
CA TRP A 143 12.26 -7.07 -0.59
C TRP A 143 13.38 -7.94 -0.03
N PHE A 144 13.24 -9.23 -0.21
CA PHE A 144 14.21 -10.23 0.17
C PHE A 144 14.65 -11.04 -1.06
N ARG A 145 15.90 -11.50 -1.03
CA ARG A 145 16.44 -12.54 -1.91
C ARG A 145 17.30 -13.46 -1.08
N ALA A 146 17.03 -14.76 -1.15
CA ALA A 146 17.83 -15.75 -0.45
C ALA A 146 19.27 -15.80 -1.03
N PRO A 147 20.31 -15.88 -0.17
CA PRO A 147 21.70 -16.19 -0.56
C PRO A 147 21.86 -17.42 -1.45
N TYR A 148 21.07 -18.45 -1.16
CA TYR A 148 21.04 -19.69 -1.90
C TYR A 148 19.61 -19.96 -2.32
N ARG A 149 19.45 -20.58 -3.50
CA ARG A 149 18.13 -20.95 -4.01
C ARG A 149 17.47 -22.08 -3.20
N SER A 150 18.19 -22.74 -2.29
CA SER A 150 17.61 -23.78 -1.44
C SER A 150 16.40 -23.26 -0.67
N GLY A 151 15.28 -23.97 -0.78
CA GLY A 151 14.07 -23.66 -0.02
C GLY A 151 13.35 -22.36 -0.38
N TYR A 152 13.63 -21.74 -1.52
CA TYR A 152 12.93 -20.51 -1.94
C TYR A 152 11.39 -20.66 -2.00
N LEU A 153 10.87 -21.87 -2.27
CA LEU A 153 9.44 -22.22 -2.22
C LEU A 153 8.99 -22.78 -0.86
N ASP A 154 9.87 -22.87 0.13
CA ASP A 154 9.52 -23.39 1.45
C ASP A 154 8.51 -22.46 2.12
N ALA A 155 7.37 -23.02 2.51
CA ALA A 155 6.30 -22.23 3.11
C ALA A 155 6.69 -21.72 4.51
N GLY A 156 7.52 -22.45 5.26
CA GLY A 156 8.03 -22.01 6.56
C GLY A 156 8.93 -20.78 6.42
N LEU A 157 9.90 -20.83 5.51
CA LEU A 157 10.75 -19.69 5.17
C LEU A 157 9.91 -18.48 4.75
N ASN A 158 8.98 -18.63 3.81
CA ASN A 158 8.19 -17.51 3.32
C ASN A 158 7.24 -16.94 4.40
N ARG A 159 6.77 -17.75 5.36
CA ARG A 159 6.07 -17.26 6.56
C ARG A 159 7.01 -16.46 7.48
N ASP A 160 8.24 -16.91 7.68
CA ASP A 160 9.23 -16.21 8.50
C ASP A 160 9.57 -14.83 7.90
N LEU A 161 9.68 -14.74 6.57
CA LEU A 161 9.87 -13.49 5.84
C LEU A 161 8.69 -12.53 6.07
N ALA A 162 7.46 -13.00 5.86
CA ALA A 162 6.25 -12.20 6.02
C ALA A 162 6.05 -11.71 7.46
N ALA A 163 6.40 -12.53 8.47
CA ALA A 163 6.37 -12.14 9.87
C ALA A 163 7.29 -10.95 10.20
N ARG A 164 8.27 -10.64 9.34
CA ARG A 164 9.17 -9.49 9.44
C ARG A 164 8.91 -8.40 8.38
N GLY A 165 7.79 -8.47 7.68
CA GLY A 165 7.39 -7.45 6.70
C GLY A 165 8.04 -7.61 5.33
N PHE A 166 8.65 -8.76 5.04
CA PHE A 166 9.19 -9.07 3.72
C PHE A 166 8.15 -9.86 2.92
N TYR A 167 7.39 -9.19 2.06
CA TYR A 167 6.35 -9.85 1.25
C TYR A 167 6.77 -10.09 -0.20
N VAL A 168 7.92 -9.57 -0.63
CA VAL A 168 8.50 -9.84 -1.95
C VAL A 168 9.77 -10.66 -1.76
N ASN A 169 9.72 -11.94 -2.12
CA ASN A 169 10.88 -12.82 -2.24
C ASN A 169 11.29 -12.91 -3.71
N LEU A 170 12.24 -12.07 -4.14
CA LEU A 170 12.69 -11.97 -5.53
C LEU A 170 13.79 -13.00 -5.82
N ASP A 171 13.38 -14.20 -6.21
CA ASP A 171 14.26 -15.24 -6.76
C ASP A 171 14.63 -14.89 -8.22
N TRP A 172 15.07 -15.88 -9.00
CA TRP A 172 15.43 -15.71 -10.39
C TRP A 172 14.95 -16.87 -11.28
N THR A 173 14.90 -16.61 -12.58
CA THR A 173 14.61 -17.62 -13.60
C THR A 173 15.83 -18.50 -13.81
N PHE A 174 16.99 -17.86 -14.05
CA PHE A 174 18.28 -18.53 -14.15
C PHE A 174 19.43 -17.64 -13.67
N ASP A 175 20.50 -18.30 -13.25
CA ASP A 175 21.79 -17.72 -12.90
C ASP A 175 22.72 -17.85 -14.10
N THR A 176 23.53 -16.84 -14.43
CA THR A 176 24.54 -16.90 -15.52
C THR A 176 25.70 -17.83 -15.22
N THR A 177 25.87 -18.26 -13.97
CA THR A 177 27.02 -18.98 -13.40
C THR A 177 28.32 -18.19 -13.44
N GLY A 178 28.25 -16.88 -13.66
CA GLY A 178 29.42 -16.01 -13.70
C GLY A 178 30.22 -16.02 -12.40
N TYR A 179 29.58 -16.22 -11.25
CA TYR A 179 30.23 -16.37 -9.94
C TYR A 179 31.22 -17.55 -9.87
N GLN A 180 31.13 -18.52 -10.78
CA GLN A 180 32.09 -19.62 -10.92
C GLN A 180 33.22 -19.32 -11.92
N GLY A 181 33.29 -18.10 -12.45
CA GLY A 181 34.22 -17.71 -13.49
C GLY A 181 33.84 -18.23 -14.89
N ALA A 182 32.55 -18.47 -15.15
CA ALA A 182 32.07 -18.97 -16.43
C ALA A 182 32.50 -18.07 -17.59
N ASP A 183 32.95 -18.67 -18.69
CA ASP A 183 33.34 -17.96 -19.91
C ASP A 183 32.11 -17.53 -20.74
N TRP A 184 32.34 -16.69 -21.75
CA TRP A 184 31.25 -16.19 -22.59
C TRP A 184 30.43 -17.30 -23.29
N PRO A 185 31.02 -18.34 -23.89
CA PRO A 185 30.25 -19.46 -24.45
C PRO A 185 29.29 -20.10 -23.45
N THR A 186 29.73 -20.30 -22.20
CA THR A 186 28.88 -20.84 -21.14
C THR A 186 27.73 -19.89 -20.79
N VAL A 187 28.04 -18.60 -20.55
CA VAL A 187 27.02 -17.58 -20.24
C VAL A 187 26.01 -17.44 -21.38
N SER A 188 26.48 -17.34 -22.63
CA SER A 188 25.64 -17.26 -23.82
C SER A 188 24.73 -18.48 -23.95
N SER A 189 25.24 -19.70 -23.78
CA SER A 189 24.45 -20.93 -23.85
C SER A 189 23.31 -20.96 -22.82
N ARG A 190 23.56 -20.42 -21.62
CA ARG A 190 22.51 -20.30 -20.58
C ARG A 190 21.44 -19.28 -20.96
N ILE A 191 21.84 -18.14 -21.54
CA ILE A 191 20.89 -17.16 -22.07
C ILE A 191 20.02 -17.81 -23.15
N ASP A 192 20.62 -18.54 -24.10
CA ASP A 192 19.87 -19.23 -25.16
C ASP A 192 18.87 -20.26 -24.60
N ARG A 193 19.28 -21.00 -23.57
CA ARG A 193 18.50 -22.11 -23.02
C ARG A 193 17.37 -21.69 -22.09
N PHE A 194 17.58 -20.65 -21.28
CA PHE A 194 16.72 -20.35 -20.13
C PHE A 194 15.99 -19.01 -20.23
N THR A 195 16.30 -18.17 -21.22
CA THR A 195 15.59 -16.91 -21.41
C THR A 195 14.18 -17.18 -21.90
N VAL A 196 13.22 -16.73 -21.09
CA VAL A 196 11.78 -16.76 -21.38
C VAL A 196 11.18 -15.38 -21.10
N PRO A 197 9.99 -15.04 -21.66
CA PRO A 197 9.39 -13.71 -21.48
C PRO A 197 9.28 -13.32 -19.99
N GLY A 198 9.73 -12.16 -19.52
CA GLY A 198 9.70 -11.83 -18.09
C GLY A 198 10.79 -12.51 -17.24
N THR A 199 11.85 -13.03 -17.86
CA THR A 199 12.97 -13.66 -17.15
C THR A 199 13.59 -12.70 -16.14
N ILE A 200 13.92 -13.23 -14.96
CA ILE A 200 14.76 -12.56 -13.98
C ILE A 200 16.12 -13.25 -14.00
N ILE A 201 17.17 -12.50 -14.32
CA ILE A 201 18.53 -13.03 -14.45
C ILE A 201 19.32 -12.59 -13.23
N VAL A 202 19.94 -13.53 -12.53
CA VAL A 202 20.91 -13.22 -11.47
C VAL A 202 22.33 -13.31 -12.01
N MET A 203 23.13 -12.34 -11.61
CA MET A 203 24.56 -12.18 -11.87
C MET A 203 25.23 -11.80 -10.56
N HIS A 204 26.55 -11.94 -10.48
CA HIS A 204 27.31 -11.59 -9.28
C HIS A 204 28.37 -10.53 -9.59
N VAL A 205 28.63 -9.63 -8.66
CA VAL A 205 29.56 -8.50 -8.90
C VAL A 205 30.95 -8.74 -8.31
N SER A 206 31.00 -9.32 -7.10
CA SER A 206 32.25 -9.57 -6.40
C SER A 206 33.04 -10.71 -7.07
N ILE A 207 34.36 -10.66 -6.94
CA ILE A 207 35.21 -11.77 -7.41
C ILE A 207 34.78 -13.10 -6.78
N PRO A 208 34.93 -14.24 -7.48
CA PRO A 208 35.59 -14.42 -8.77
C PRO A 208 34.66 -14.24 -9.99
N SER A 209 33.57 -13.48 -9.87
CA SER A 209 32.58 -13.36 -10.93
C SER A 209 33.12 -12.80 -12.25
N SER A 210 32.76 -13.45 -13.37
CA SER A 210 32.98 -12.96 -14.73
C SER A 210 31.84 -12.08 -15.27
N ASP A 211 30.70 -12.02 -14.59
CA ASP A 211 29.50 -11.30 -15.07
C ASP A 211 29.75 -9.83 -15.41
N PRO A 212 30.50 -9.05 -14.61
CA PRO A 212 30.74 -7.63 -14.92
C PRO A 212 31.43 -7.42 -16.27
N GLY A 213 32.31 -8.35 -16.68
CA GLY A 213 32.99 -8.30 -17.97
C GLY A 213 32.09 -8.71 -19.14
N HIS A 214 31.10 -9.58 -18.90
CA HIS A 214 30.16 -10.04 -19.92
C HIS A 214 28.87 -9.20 -20.00
N LEU A 215 28.60 -8.30 -19.04
CA LEU A 215 27.30 -7.64 -18.90
C LEU A 215 26.82 -6.95 -20.19
N GLN A 216 27.68 -6.24 -20.91
CA GLN A 216 27.29 -5.62 -22.18
C GLN A 216 26.92 -6.67 -23.23
N GLN A 217 27.68 -7.77 -23.33
CA GLN A 217 27.38 -8.88 -24.25
C GLN A 217 26.07 -9.59 -23.89
N ILE A 218 25.77 -9.75 -22.59
CA ILE A 218 24.49 -10.27 -22.10
C ILE A 218 23.34 -9.37 -22.58
N ILE A 219 23.48 -8.06 -22.40
CA ILE A 219 22.48 -7.07 -22.83
C ILE A 219 22.28 -7.12 -24.34
N ASP A 220 23.37 -7.10 -25.12
CA ASP A 220 23.31 -7.11 -26.58
C ASP A 220 22.69 -8.40 -27.12
N LYS A 221 23.01 -9.54 -26.51
CA LYS A 221 22.43 -10.84 -26.87
C LYS A 221 20.92 -10.86 -26.59
N LEU A 222 20.47 -10.40 -25.43
CA LEU A 222 19.05 -10.32 -25.10
C LEU A 222 18.30 -9.40 -26.08
N LYS A 223 18.85 -8.22 -26.40
CA LYS A 223 18.30 -7.33 -27.43
C LYS A 223 18.23 -8.02 -28.80
N GLY A 224 19.28 -8.75 -29.18
CA GLY A 224 19.32 -9.54 -30.42
C GLY A 224 18.29 -10.69 -30.47
N MET A 225 17.91 -11.23 -29.31
CA MET A 225 16.81 -12.19 -29.15
C MET A 225 15.42 -11.53 -29.12
N GLY A 226 15.34 -10.20 -29.27
CA GLY A 226 14.09 -9.45 -29.26
C GLY A 226 13.57 -9.11 -27.86
N TYR A 227 14.42 -9.17 -26.83
CA TYR A 227 14.06 -8.80 -25.47
C TYR A 227 14.32 -7.32 -25.19
N ALA A 228 13.33 -6.66 -24.58
CA ALA A 228 13.52 -5.37 -23.92
C ALA A 228 13.85 -5.56 -22.42
N PHE A 229 14.09 -4.47 -21.70
CA PHE A 229 14.37 -4.50 -20.27
C PHE A 229 13.29 -3.78 -19.48
N VAL A 230 12.89 -4.38 -18.36
CA VAL A 230 11.95 -3.78 -17.41
C VAL A 230 12.64 -3.60 -16.06
N SER A 231 12.26 -2.54 -15.35
CA SER A 231 12.75 -2.33 -13.99
C SER A 231 12.24 -3.45 -13.05
N PRO A 232 12.92 -3.71 -11.92
CA PRO A 232 12.44 -4.67 -10.93
C PRO A 232 11.04 -4.32 -10.41
N TRP A 233 10.74 -3.03 -10.31
CA TRP A 233 9.44 -2.49 -9.92
C TRP A 233 8.32 -2.91 -10.88
N GLN A 234 8.60 -2.84 -12.18
CA GLN A 234 7.68 -3.29 -13.21
C GLN A 234 7.58 -4.83 -13.22
N ALA A 235 8.65 -5.55 -12.89
CA ALA A 235 8.63 -7.01 -12.83
C ALA A 235 7.67 -7.55 -11.76
N VAL A 236 7.45 -6.83 -10.66
CA VAL A 236 6.55 -7.25 -9.56
C VAL A 236 5.21 -6.51 -9.51
N THR A 237 4.89 -5.72 -10.54
CA THR A 237 3.58 -5.04 -10.67
C THR A 237 2.92 -5.50 -11.98
N ARG A 238 1.58 -5.52 -12.05
CA ARG A 238 0.87 -5.92 -13.28
C ARG A 238 -0.45 -5.19 -13.51
N GLY A 239 -0.96 -5.33 -14.73
CA GLY A 239 -2.29 -4.90 -15.12
C GLY A 239 -2.56 -3.41 -14.80
N PRO A 240 -3.83 -3.07 -14.51
CA PRO A 240 -4.23 -1.68 -14.25
C PRO A 240 -3.52 -1.02 -13.06
N ILE A 241 -3.07 -1.81 -12.07
CA ILE A 241 -2.30 -1.30 -10.93
C ILE A 241 -0.92 -0.83 -11.38
N ARG A 242 -0.22 -1.63 -12.20
CA ARG A 242 1.06 -1.23 -12.81
C ARG A 242 0.91 0.02 -13.65
N ASP A 243 -0.11 0.08 -14.50
CA ASP A 243 -0.29 1.23 -15.40
C ASP A 243 -0.46 2.52 -14.59
N LYS A 244 -1.24 2.48 -13.52
CA LYS A 244 -1.42 3.61 -12.61
C LYS A 244 -0.14 3.97 -11.84
N TYR A 245 0.58 2.96 -11.34
CA TYR A 245 1.84 3.16 -10.62
C TYR A 245 2.91 3.81 -11.52
N LEU A 246 3.08 3.31 -12.75
CA LEU A 246 4.04 3.85 -13.71
C LEU A 246 3.63 5.25 -14.20
N ALA A 247 2.34 5.49 -14.44
CA ALA A 247 1.83 6.82 -14.79
C ALA A 247 2.09 7.89 -13.70
N ALA A 248 2.16 7.47 -12.43
CA ALA A 248 2.51 8.35 -11.32
C ALA A 248 4.03 8.60 -11.18
N GLY A 249 4.87 7.95 -11.99
CA GLY A 249 6.34 8.02 -11.91
C GLY A 249 7.00 6.81 -11.21
N GLY A 250 6.27 5.72 -10.99
CA GLY A 250 6.81 4.47 -10.45
C GLY A 250 7.47 4.67 -9.08
N ALA A 251 8.67 4.11 -8.89
CA ALA A 251 9.35 4.12 -7.59
C ALA A 251 9.86 5.51 -7.16
N SER A 252 9.97 6.43 -8.12
CA SER A 252 10.30 7.84 -7.86
C SER A 252 9.08 8.69 -7.49
N SER A 253 7.88 8.12 -7.59
CA SER A 253 6.64 8.78 -7.19
C SER A 253 6.46 8.78 -5.67
N VAL A 254 5.38 9.42 -5.23
CA VAL A 254 4.95 9.42 -3.83
C VAL A 254 4.62 8.02 -3.29
N PHE A 255 4.50 6.99 -4.13
CA PHE A 255 4.29 5.61 -3.70
C PHE A 255 5.57 4.91 -3.23
N GLY A 256 6.74 5.31 -3.75
CA GLY A 256 7.97 4.56 -3.52
C GLY A 256 7.89 3.13 -4.07
N ALA A 257 8.71 2.22 -3.53
CA ALA A 257 8.74 0.83 -3.92
C ALA A 257 7.41 0.09 -3.61
N ALA A 258 7.01 -0.84 -4.48
CA ALA A 258 6.04 -1.87 -4.11
C ALA A 258 6.59 -2.68 -2.92
N THR A 259 5.75 -3.05 -1.96
CA THR A 259 6.13 -3.84 -0.78
C THR A 259 5.51 -5.23 -0.78
N THR A 260 4.55 -5.48 -1.69
CA THR A 260 3.95 -6.79 -1.98
C THR A 260 3.94 -7.01 -3.49
N GLY A 261 3.67 -8.24 -3.92
CA GLY A 261 3.08 -8.45 -5.24
C GLY A 261 1.61 -8.04 -5.29
N ASP A 262 0.94 -8.38 -6.39
CA ASP A 262 -0.48 -8.18 -6.57
C ASP A 262 -1.28 -9.16 -5.71
N LEU A 263 -2.19 -8.64 -4.88
CA LEU A 263 -3.02 -9.40 -3.95
C LEU A 263 -4.50 -9.27 -4.34
N ASP A 264 -5.31 -10.29 -4.09
CA ASP A 264 -6.75 -10.23 -4.35
C ASP A 264 -7.43 -9.24 -3.38
N ALA A 265 -8.25 -8.29 -3.84
CA ALA A 265 -8.85 -7.35 -2.89
C ALA A 265 -10.04 -7.97 -2.14
N THR A 266 -11.03 -8.50 -2.86
CA THR A 266 -12.23 -9.14 -2.27
C THR A 266 -12.72 -10.34 -3.08
N ALA A 267 -12.90 -10.18 -4.39
CA ALA A 267 -13.40 -11.21 -5.31
C ALA A 267 -12.52 -11.27 -6.56
N ALA A 268 -12.85 -12.21 -7.45
CA ALA A 268 -12.22 -12.31 -8.76
C ALA A 268 -12.19 -10.94 -9.48
N ASP A 269 -11.10 -10.67 -10.19
CA ASP A 269 -10.81 -9.43 -10.92
C ASP A 269 -10.71 -8.15 -10.07
N THR A 270 -10.68 -8.28 -8.74
CA THR A 270 -10.36 -7.18 -7.84
C THR A 270 -8.97 -7.38 -7.25
N ALA A 271 -8.19 -6.31 -7.18
CA ALA A 271 -6.80 -6.39 -6.75
C ALA A 271 -6.39 -5.22 -5.87
N VAL A 272 -5.39 -5.46 -5.03
CA VAL A 272 -4.68 -4.44 -4.27
C VAL A 272 -3.19 -4.75 -4.29
N GLN A 273 -2.38 -3.71 -4.41
CA GLN A 273 -0.94 -3.82 -4.21
C GLN A 273 -0.46 -2.76 -3.23
N TRP A 274 0.44 -3.16 -2.34
CA TRP A 274 0.99 -2.30 -1.32
C TRP A 274 2.29 -1.67 -1.82
N PHE A 275 2.47 -0.40 -1.46
CA PHE A 275 3.65 0.40 -1.74
C PHE A 275 4.08 1.11 -0.45
N GLN A 276 5.33 1.56 -0.37
CA GLN A 276 5.85 2.26 0.81
C GLN A 276 4.97 3.45 1.22
N GLY A 277 4.49 4.19 0.22
CA GLY A 277 3.70 5.41 0.39
C GLY A 277 2.19 5.23 0.24
N GLY A 278 1.67 4.02 0.05
CA GLY A 278 0.22 3.86 -0.14
C GLY A 278 -0.22 2.47 -0.59
N ARG A 279 -1.49 2.37 -0.95
CA ARG A 279 -2.07 1.19 -1.63
C ARG A 279 -2.73 1.65 -2.92
N ILE A 280 -2.61 0.84 -3.96
CA ILE A 280 -3.35 0.99 -5.21
C ILE A 280 -4.34 -0.16 -5.30
N TYR A 281 -5.61 0.16 -5.50
CA TYR A 281 -6.72 -0.78 -5.63
C TYR A 281 -7.24 -0.77 -7.05
N HIS A 282 -7.68 -1.93 -7.53
CA HIS A 282 -8.43 -2.07 -8.76
C HIS A 282 -9.73 -2.84 -8.51
N SER A 283 -10.83 -2.35 -9.07
CA SER A 283 -12.02 -3.14 -9.31
C SER A 283 -12.61 -2.81 -10.68
N PRO A 284 -13.33 -3.73 -11.33
CA PRO A 284 -14.00 -3.45 -12.60
C PRO A 284 -15.03 -2.31 -12.49
N THR A 285 -15.61 -2.09 -11.31
CA THR A 285 -16.69 -1.11 -11.10
C THR A 285 -16.18 0.28 -10.77
N THR A 286 -15.08 0.40 -10.03
CA THR A 286 -14.53 1.71 -9.60
C THR A 286 -13.28 2.14 -10.37
N GLY A 287 -12.71 1.23 -11.17
CA GLY A 287 -11.43 1.40 -11.83
C GLY A 287 -10.26 1.29 -10.86
N THR A 288 -9.12 1.83 -11.26
CA THR A 288 -7.89 1.81 -10.45
C THR A 288 -7.72 3.12 -9.69
N ARG A 289 -7.67 3.06 -8.35
CA ARG A 289 -7.55 4.23 -7.45
C ARG A 289 -6.54 3.98 -6.35
N TYR A 290 -5.97 5.04 -5.78
CA TYR A 290 -5.04 4.92 -4.65
C TYR A 290 -5.55 5.58 -3.38
N VAL A 291 -5.07 5.05 -2.25
CA VAL A 291 -5.28 5.60 -0.91
C VAL A 291 -3.93 5.63 -0.21
N ARG A 292 -3.58 6.74 0.46
CA ARG A 292 -2.27 6.93 1.09
C ARG A 292 -2.37 7.70 2.42
N GLY A 293 -1.22 7.86 3.08
CA GLY A 293 -1.07 8.70 4.26
C GLY A 293 -2.04 8.40 5.41
N ALA A 294 -2.51 9.45 6.08
CA ALA A 294 -3.42 9.33 7.21
C ALA A 294 -4.79 8.77 6.82
N ILE A 295 -5.26 9.04 5.60
CA ILE A 295 -6.51 8.48 5.07
C ILE A 295 -6.39 6.96 4.95
N LEU A 296 -5.27 6.46 4.43
CA LEU A 296 -5.03 5.03 4.37
C LEU A 296 -4.96 4.40 5.77
N THR A 297 -4.29 5.06 6.72
CA THR A 297 -4.29 4.60 8.12
C THR A 297 -5.70 4.44 8.66
N LYS A 298 -6.58 5.42 8.42
CA LYS A 298 -7.99 5.33 8.81
C LYS A 298 -8.74 4.22 8.07
N TYR A 299 -8.57 4.12 6.76
CA TYR A 299 -9.24 3.12 5.93
C TYR A 299 -8.89 1.70 6.35
N ARG A 300 -7.63 1.44 6.72
CA ARG A 300 -7.21 0.16 7.32
C ARG A 300 -7.88 -0.12 8.65
N ALA A 301 -7.95 0.88 9.52
CA ALA A 301 -8.51 0.73 10.87
C ALA A 301 -10.00 0.32 10.86
N ILE A 302 -10.71 0.59 9.76
CA ILE A 302 -12.13 0.23 9.60
C ILE A 302 -12.38 -0.99 8.70
N GLY A 303 -11.32 -1.66 8.22
CA GLY A 303 -11.43 -2.89 7.42
C GLY A 303 -11.23 -2.73 5.92
N THR A 304 -10.79 -1.57 5.42
CA THR A 304 -10.51 -1.35 3.98
C THR A 304 -11.72 -1.65 3.08
N VAL A 305 -11.52 -2.43 2.01
CA VAL A 305 -12.52 -2.77 0.99
C VAL A 305 -13.67 -3.64 1.52
N THR A 306 -13.51 -4.29 2.69
CA THR A 306 -14.60 -5.03 3.36
C THR A 306 -15.37 -4.18 4.36
N SER A 307 -14.93 -2.94 4.60
CA SER A 307 -15.69 -1.97 5.39
C SER A 307 -16.93 -1.50 4.63
N VAL A 308 -17.82 -0.82 5.34
CA VAL A 308 -18.99 -0.13 4.76
C VAL A 308 -18.63 0.87 3.66
N LEU A 309 -17.37 1.34 3.58
CA LEU A 309 -16.94 2.26 2.54
C LEU A 309 -16.73 1.57 1.18
N GLY A 310 -16.39 0.27 1.15
CA GLY A 310 -16.05 -0.43 -0.10
C GLY A 310 -14.85 0.20 -0.82
N PHE A 311 -14.72 -0.04 -2.13
CA PHE A 311 -13.58 0.41 -2.91
C PHE A 311 -13.49 1.95 -3.03
N PRO A 312 -12.27 2.51 -3.12
CA PRO A 312 -12.08 3.90 -3.51
C PRO A 312 -12.64 4.15 -4.92
N ILE A 313 -13.33 5.28 -5.08
CA ILE A 313 -13.85 5.77 -6.36
C ILE A 313 -13.11 7.04 -6.83
N SER A 314 -12.35 7.68 -5.95
CA SER A 314 -11.42 8.76 -6.29
C SER A 314 -10.01 8.43 -5.83
N ASP A 315 -9.04 9.06 -6.47
CA ASP A 315 -7.71 9.22 -5.91
C ASP A 315 -7.74 10.25 -4.76
N GLU A 316 -6.67 10.27 -3.95
CA GLU A 316 -6.55 11.26 -2.87
C GLU A 316 -6.44 12.66 -3.49
N SER A 317 -7.31 13.58 -3.05
CA SER A 317 -7.43 14.94 -3.58
C SER A 317 -7.34 15.96 -2.47
N ALA A 318 -6.80 17.15 -2.79
CA ALA A 318 -6.73 18.26 -1.84
C ALA A 318 -8.14 18.79 -1.52
N GLY A 319 -8.42 19.00 -0.23
CA GLY A 319 -9.60 19.69 0.27
C GLY A 319 -9.28 21.11 0.74
N ALA A 320 -10.28 21.86 1.20
CA ALA A 320 -10.07 23.22 1.69
C ALA A 320 -9.13 23.29 2.90
N GLY A 321 -8.46 24.43 3.11
CA GLY A 321 -7.64 24.66 4.31
C GLY A 321 -6.44 23.71 4.47
N GLY A 322 -5.97 23.08 3.39
CA GLY A 322 -4.80 22.19 3.40
C GLY A 322 -5.09 20.75 3.86
N GLY A 323 -6.36 20.36 3.94
CA GLY A 323 -6.73 18.96 4.15
C GLY A 323 -6.77 18.14 2.86
N TRP A 324 -7.11 16.88 3.00
CA TRP A 324 -7.14 15.88 1.93
C TRP A 324 -8.34 14.96 2.09
N TYR A 325 -8.79 14.35 1.00
CA TYR A 325 -9.86 13.36 1.05
C TYR A 325 -9.75 12.27 -0.02
N ASN A 326 -10.39 11.14 0.26
CA ASN A 326 -10.76 10.13 -0.72
C ASN A 326 -12.27 9.89 -0.66
N HIS A 327 -12.89 9.67 -1.81
CA HIS A 327 -14.23 9.13 -1.91
C HIS A 327 -14.18 7.62 -2.14
N PHE A 328 -15.15 6.93 -1.53
CA PHE A 328 -15.36 5.49 -1.61
C PHE A 328 -16.82 5.23 -1.99
N GLN A 329 -17.14 4.00 -2.38
CA GLN A 329 -18.50 3.60 -2.77
C GLN A 329 -19.55 3.96 -1.71
N GLY A 330 -19.26 3.69 -0.44
CA GLY A 330 -20.16 3.90 0.69
C GLY A 330 -19.99 5.22 1.44
N GLY A 331 -19.00 6.06 1.09
CA GLY A 331 -18.75 7.28 1.84
C GLY A 331 -17.46 8.00 1.47
N SER A 332 -16.85 8.67 2.43
CA SER A 332 -15.60 9.39 2.24
C SER A 332 -14.77 9.41 3.51
N ILE A 333 -13.46 9.49 3.36
CA ILE A 333 -12.56 9.80 4.46
C ILE A 333 -11.94 11.15 4.16
N TYR A 334 -12.05 12.07 5.11
CA TYR A 334 -11.42 13.39 5.07
C TYR A 334 -10.36 13.47 6.16
N TRP A 335 -9.26 14.14 5.86
CA TRP A 335 -8.18 14.42 6.80
C TRP A 335 -7.87 15.92 6.82
N SER A 336 -7.64 16.45 8.02
CA SER A 336 -6.98 17.75 8.21
C SER A 336 -5.93 17.63 9.32
N ALA A 337 -4.96 18.55 9.34
CA ALA A 337 -3.98 18.61 10.42
C ALA A 337 -4.62 18.84 11.79
N ALA A 338 -5.76 19.54 11.84
CA ALA A 338 -6.45 19.89 13.08
C ALA A 338 -7.34 18.77 13.63
N THR A 339 -7.89 17.92 12.77
CA THR A 339 -8.88 16.91 13.18
C THR A 339 -8.42 15.47 12.97
N GLY A 340 -7.39 15.21 12.17
CA GLY A 340 -7.05 13.85 11.78
C GLY A 340 -8.01 13.29 10.73
N ALA A 341 -7.91 11.98 10.46
CA ALA A 341 -8.67 11.32 9.39
C ALA A 341 -9.95 10.66 9.94
N HIS A 342 -11.10 11.04 9.38
CA HIS A 342 -12.41 10.55 9.80
C HIS A 342 -13.27 10.14 8.62
N SER A 343 -14.04 9.06 8.80
CA SER A 343 -15.02 8.60 7.81
C SER A 343 -16.36 9.28 8.01
N VAL A 344 -16.91 9.82 6.92
CA VAL A 344 -18.28 10.34 6.83
C VAL A 344 -19.03 9.56 5.75
N GLN A 345 -20.27 9.17 6.02
CA GLN A 345 -21.04 8.28 5.15
C GLN A 345 -22.56 8.53 5.27
N GLY A 346 -23.33 7.85 4.42
CA GLY A 346 -24.79 7.82 4.49
C GLY A 346 -25.49 9.19 4.44
N GLY A 347 -26.60 9.30 5.18
CA GLY A 347 -27.42 10.52 5.26
C GLY A 347 -26.67 11.69 5.88
N ILE A 348 -25.80 11.43 6.86
CA ILE A 348 -24.96 12.45 7.49
C ILE A 348 -24.04 13.11 6.46
N ARG A 349 -23.32 12.31 5.66
CA ARG A 349 -22.45 12.86 4.60
C ARG A 349 -23.24 13.64 3.58
N THR A 350 -24.41 13.14 3.18
CA THR A 350 -25.28 13.82 2.22
C THR A 350 -25.68 15.20 2.73
N LYS A 351 -26.09 15.30 4.00
CA LYS A 351 -26.41 16.58 4.66
C LYS A 351 -25.17 17.48 4.73
N TRP A 352 -24.06 16.99 5.26
CA TRP A 352 -22.83 17.78 5.38
C TRP A 352 -22.34 18.33 4.02
N TRP A 353 -22.44 17.53 2.95
CA TRP A 353 -22.14 17.98 1.59
C TRP A 353 -23.06 19.08 1.09
N SER A 354 -24.37 18.98 1.38
CA SER A 354 -25.32 20.05 1.03
C SER A 354 -25.03 21.37 1.75
N LEU A 355 -24.28 21.33 2.87
CA LEU A 355 -23.86 22.48 3.66
C LEU A 355 -22.46 23.00 3.28
N GLY A 356 -21.89 22.54 2.17
CA GLY A 356 -20.59 23.00 1.67
C GLY A 356 -19.39 22.14 2.10
N SER A 357 -19.63 20.94 2.65
CA SER A 357 -18.58 20.01 3.08
C SER A 357 -17.56 20.66 4.02
N GLU A 358 -16.27 20.41 3.82
CA GLU A 358 -15.18 20.94 4.63
C GLU A 358 -14.93 22.44 4.41
N SER A 359 -15.50 23.02 3.35
CA SER A 359 -15.52 24.46 3.09
C SER A 359 -16.70 25.17 3.77
N GLY A 360 -17.70 24.42 4.22
CA GLY A 360 -18.88 24.93 4.91
C GLY A 360 -18.61 25.30 6.36
N PHE A 361 -19.61 25.90 7.01
CA PHE A 361 -19.48 26.36 8.41
C PHE A 361 -19.25 25.22 9.41
N LEU A 362 -19.65 23.99 9.08
CA LEU A 362 -19.35 22.81 9.90
C LEU A 362 -17.87 22.41 9.83
N GLY A 363 -17.16 22.72 8.73
CA GLY A 363 -15.76 22.37 8.53
C GLY A 363 -15.50 20.86 8.48
N TYR A 364 -14.28 20.45 8.81
CA TYR A 364 -13.86 19.05 8.78
C TYR A 364 -14.53 18.19 9.88
N PRO A 365 -14.74 16.89 9.63
CA PRO A 365 -15.17 15.96 10.67
C PRO A 365 -14.11 15.84 11.79
N ARG A 366 -14.59 15.68 13.03
CA ARG A 366 -13.83 15.40 14.26
C ARG A 366 -14.10 14.02 14.84
N SER A 367 -15.11 13.33 14.32
CA SER A 367 -15.40 11.95 14.66
C SER A 367 -15.82 11.20 13.41
N ASP A 368 -15.77 9.87 13.48
CA ASP A 368 -16.54 9.05 12.57
C ASP A 368 -18.03 9.09 12.94
N GLU A 369 -18.85 8.46 12.11
CA GLU A 369 -20.24 8.20 12.46
C GLU A 369 -20.34 7.27 13.68
N THR A 370 -20.92 7.79 14.75
CA THR A 370 -21.11 7.09 16.01
C THR A 370 -22.56 6.65 16.14
N LYS A 371 -22.78 5.40 16.55
CA LYS A 371 -24.13 4.91 16.83
C LYS A 371 -24.67 5.54 18.11
N LEU A 372 -25.87 6.09 18.03
CA LEU A 372 -26.60 6.73 19.13
C LEU A 372 -27.94 6.02 19.33
N THR A 373 -28.61 6.29 20.45
CA THR A 373 -29.96 5.77 20.69
C THR A 373 -30.90 6.26 19.58
N GLY A 374 -31.48 5.33 18.82
CA GLY A 374 -32.42 5.64 17.73
C GLY A 374 -31.79 6.13 16.41
N GLY A 375 -30.46 6.24 16.31
CA GLY A 375 -29.84 6.74 15.09
C GLY A 375 -28.31 6.82 15.16
N TYR A 376 -27.76 7.82 14.48
CA TYR A 376 -26.33 8.04 14.34
C TYR A 376 -26.00 9.52 14.45
N GLY A 377 -24.76 9.84 14.81
CA GLY A 377 -24.27 11.22 14.87
C GLY A 377 -22.79 11.32 14.52
N SER A 378 -22.40 12.44 13.91
CA SER A 378 -21.00 12.80 13.65
C SER A 378 -20.71 14.21 14.14
N GLN A 379 -19.51 14.39 14.71
CA GLN A 379 -19.02 15.68 15.15
C GLN A 379 -18.16 16.31 14.06
N PHE A 380 -18.31 17.62 13.88
CA PHE A 380 -17.53 18.45 12.97
C PHE A 380 -16.91 19.61 13.75
N GLN A 381 -16.04 20.40 13.10
CA GLN A 381 -15.39 21.54 13.75
C GLN A 381 -16.39 22.58 14.24
N GLY A 382 -17.44 22.85 13.45
CA GLY A 382 -18.43 23.90 13.70
C GLY A 382 -19.76 23.41 14.28
N GLY A 383 -20.01 22.10 14.38
CA GLY A 383 -21.28 21.57 14.86
C GLY A 383 -21.37 20.06 14.76
N ASN A 384 -22.56 19.50 14.99
CA ASN A 384 -22.83 18.07 14.86
C ASN A 384 -23.94 17.84 13.85
N VAL A 385 -23.89 16.69 13.17
CA VAL A 385 -25.00 16.22 12.33
C VAL A 385 -25.51 14.91 12.91
N TYR A 386 -26.83 14.83 13.09
CA TYR A 386 -27.53 13.67 13.63
C TYR A 386 -28.47 13.12 12.58
N TRP A 387 -28.60 11.79 12.51
CA TRP A 387 -29.51 11.12 11.59
C TRP A 387 -30.35 10.06 12.30
N THR A 388 -31.64 10.02 12.00
CA THR A 388 -32.52 8.88 12.31
C THR A 388 -33.34 8.50 11.08
N ALA A 389 -33.89 7.28 11.08
CA ALA A 389 -34.80 6.85 10.01
C ALA A 389 -36.08 7.71 9.92
N ASN A 390 -36.53 8.28 11.04
CA ASN A 390 -37.78 9.03 11.11
C ASN A 390 -37.60 10.53 10.78
N THR A 391 -36.45 11.10 11.13
CA THR A 391 -36.21 12.54 10.99
C THR A 391 -35.29 12.88 9.82
N GLY A 392 -34.52 11.94 9.30
CA GLY A 392 -33.45 12.25 8.35
C GLY A 392 -32.24 12.88 9.04
N ALA A 393 -31.33 13.46 8.26
CA ALA A 393 -30.10 14.07 8.76
C ALA A 393 -30.30 15.56 9.01
N HIS A 394 -29.98 16.03 10.20
CA HIS A 394 -30.08 17.43 10.60
C HIS A 394 -28.86 17.89 11.38
N GLU A 395 -28.44 19.12 11.12
CA GLU A 395 -27.34 19.75 11.84
C GLU A 395 -27.83 20.50 13.09
N VAL A 396 -26.98 20.54 14.11
CA VAL A 396 -27.14 21.38 15.29
C VAL A 396 -25.77 22.01 15.59
N HIS A 397 -25.70 23.33 15.77
CA HIS A 397 -24.43 24.03 16.00
C HIS A 397 -24.50 25.13 17.07
N GLY A 398 -23.36 25.79 17.30
CA GLY A 398 -23.26 26.97 18.16
C GLY A 398 -23.81 26.81 19.60
N GLY A 399 -24.55 27.83 20.04
CA GLY A 399 -25.13 27.88 21.38
C GLY A 399 -26.24 26.85 21.60
N ILE A 400 -26.99 26.51 20.54
CA ILE A 400 -28.03 25.48 20.59
C ILE A 400 -27.40 24.11 20.80
N LEU A 401 -26.35 23.76 20.06
CA LEU A 401 -25.62 22.50 20.26
C LEU A 401 -25.05 22.40 21.68
N THR A 402 -24.46 23.48 22.19
CA THR A 402 -23.92 23.51 23.56
C THR A 402 -24.99 23.14 24.58
N LYS A 403 -26.20 23.72 24.44
CA LYS A 403 -27.33 23.39 25.31
C LYS A 403 -27.82 21.96 25.09
N TYR A 404 -27.96 21.52 23.85
CA TYR A 404 -28.45 20.19 23.51
C TYR A 404 -27.54 19.09 24.06
N LEU A 405 -26.22 19.24 23.95
CA LEU A 405 -25.25 18.32 24.56
C LEU A 405 -25.36 18.31 26.09
N SER A 406 -25.54 19.48 26.73
CA SER A 406 -25.63 19.59 28.20
C SER A 406 -26.81 18.83 28.81
N ILE A 407 -27.85 18.56 28.03
CA ILE A 407 -29.06 17.84 28.48
C ILE A 407 -29.10 16.38 28.00
N GLY A 408 -28.04 15.88 27.35
CA GLY A 408 -27.92 14.48 26.91
C GLY A 408 -28.16 14.23 25.42
N ALA A 409 -28.23 15.27 24.60
CA ALA A 409 -28.39 15.18 23.14
C ALA A 409 -29.57 14.28 22.73
N MET A 410 -29.37 13.34 21.80
CA MET A 410 -30.42 12.42 21.34
C MET A 410 -30.99 11.52 22.44
N GLY A 411 -30.27 11.35 23.56
CA GLY A 411 -30.77 10.62 24.74
C GLY A 411 -31.60 11.47 25.70
N SER A 412 -31.73 12.78 25.44
CA SER A 412 -32.55 13.69 26.24
C SER A 412 -34.05 13.52 25.93
N ALA A 413 -34.89 14.15 26.75
CA ALA A 413 -36.33 14.19 26.54
C ALA A 413 -36.76 14.83 25.20
N LEU A 414 -35.89 15.64 24.56
CA LEU A 414 -36.18 16.25 23.27
C LEU A 414 -36.12 15.26 22.09
N GLY A 415 -35.35 14.18 22.22
CA GLY A 415 -35.09 13.24 21.12
C GLY A 415 -34.22 13.84 20.02
N ALA A 416 -34.34 13.31 18.81
CA ALA A 416 -33.55 13.70 17.64
C ALA A 416 -33.99 15.05 17.05
N PRO A 417 -33.09 15.80 16.38
CA PRO A 417 -33.47 16.99 15.63
C PRO A 417 -34.35 16.65 14.43
N THR A 418 -35.32 17.52 14.16
CA THR A 418 -36.27 17.48 13.02
C THR A 418 -36.11 18.67 12.07
N SER A 419 -35.21 19.60 12.39
CA SER A 419 -34.80 20.71 11.53
C SER A 419 -33.29 20.94 11.62
N ASP A 420 -32.72 21.54 10.58
CA ASP A 420 -31.45 22.27 10.71
C ASP A 420 -31.68 23.55 11.55
N GLU A 421 -30.62 24.24 11.97
CA GLU A 421 -30.79 25.52 12.68
C GLU A 421 -31.33 26.58 11.69
N TYR A 422 -32.37 27.30 12.10
CA TYR A 422 -32.98 28.36 11.29
C TYR A 422 -33.20 29.64 12.08
N VAL A 423 -33.21 30.76 11.35
CA VAL A 423 -33.40 32.10 11.91
C VAL A 423 -34.83 32.27 12.42
N VAL A 424 -34.96 32.82 13.62
CA VAL A 424 -36.22 33.27 14.21
C VAL A 424 -36.07 34.71 14.71
N THR A 425 -37.18 35.40 15.00
CA THR A 425 -37.13 36.74 15.60
C THR A 425 -36.33 36.71 16.90
N GLY A 426 -35.23 37.46 16.95
CA GLY A 426 -34.38 37.56 18.13
C GLY A 426 -33.35 36.44 18.32
N GLY A 427 -33.14 35.57 17.32
CA GLY A 427 -32.04 34.60 17.35
C GLY A 427 -32.23 33.40 16.41
N TYR A 428 -31.95 32.20 16.92
CA TYR A 428 -31.91 30.97 16.14
C TYR A 428 -32.67 29.83 16.84
N ARG A 429 -33.15 28.85 16.07
CA ARG A 429 -33.93 27.72 16.57
C ARG A 429 -33.58 26.42 15.86
N ASN A 430 -33.53 25.33 16.63
CA ASN A 430 -33.68 23.96 16.12
C ASN A 430 -34.96 23.35 16.70
N ASP A 431 -35.68 22.60 15.87
CA ASP A 431 -36.77 21.73 16.30
C ASP A 431 -36.29 20.30 16.52
N PHE A 432 -36.91 19.62 17.48
CA PHE A 432 -36.65 18.24 17.89
C PHE A 432 -37.97 17.47 17.96
N GLN A 433 -37.89 16.14 18.10
CA GLN A 433 -39.08 15.28 18.15
C GLN A 433 -40.09 15.67 19.23
N HIS A 434 -39.62 16.19 20.37
CA HIS A 434 -40.45 16.50 21.54
C HIS A 434 -40.21 17.91 22.10
N GLY A 435 -39.91 18.88 21.21
CA GLY A 435 -39.74 20.27 21.59
C GLY A 435 -38.79 21.03 20.66
N ALA A 436 -38.27 22.15 21.15
CA ALA A 436 -37.32 23.00 20.43
C ALA A 436 -36.25 23.55 21.37
N ILE A 437 -35.14 24.02 20.82
CA ILE A 437 -34.19 24.87 21.52
C ILE A 437 -34.08 26.18 20.75
N VAL A 438 -34.26 27.30 21.45
CA VAL A 438 -34.12 28.65 20.89
C VAL A 438 -32.94 29.34 21.55
N TRP A 439 -32.00 29.83 20.75
CA TRP A 439 -30.93 30.70 21.19
C TRP A 439 -31.32 32.16 20.94
N SER A 440 -31.13 33.01 21.95
CA SER A 440 -31.44 34.45 21.91
C SER A 440 -30.19 35.27 21.65
N SER A 441 -30.21 36.12 20.62
CA SER A 441 -29.12 37.05 20.32
C SER A 441 -29.03 38.19 21.33
N ALA A 442 -30.13 38.50 22.04
CA ALA A 442 -30.16 39.55 23.05
C ALA A 442 -29.48 39.13 24.37
N THR A 443 -29.59 37.85 24.73
CA THR A 443 -29.07 37.33 26.00
C THR A 443 -27.87 36.40 25.82
N GLY A 444 -27.63 35.89 24.61
CA GLY A 444 -26.60 34.89 24.32
C GLY A 444 -26.91 33.50 24.85
N THR A 445 -28.15 33.23 25.26
CA THR A 445 -28.54 31.98 25.96
C THR A 445 -29.46 31.11 25.12
N ALA A 446 -29.29 29.79 25.20
CA ALA A 446 -30.17 28.78 24.59
C ALA A 446 -31.14 28.16 25.62
N THR A 447 -32.43 28.18 25.30
CA THR A 447 -33.53 27.72 26.18
C THR A 447 -34.32 26.60 25.52
N VAL A 448 -34.66 25.58 26.31
CA VAL A 448 -35.51 24.47 25.88
C VAL A 448 -36.98 24.88 25.94
N ILE A 449 -37.71 24.60 24.86
CA ILE A 449 -39.16 24.76 24.75
C ILE A 449 -39.75 23.35 24.61
N ASN A 450 -40.47 22.88 25.63
CA ASN A 450 -41.13 21.58 25.58
C ASN A 450 -42.43 21.68 24.78
N SER A 451 -42.73 20.64 24.00
CA SER A 451 -43.97 20.49 23.24
C SER A 451 -45.10 19.87 24.05
#